data_AF-A0A918LJU2-F1
#
_entry.id   AF-A0A918LJU2-F1
#
_cell.length_a   1.000
_cell.length_b   1.000
_cell.length_c   1.000
_cell.angle_alpha   90.00
_cell.angle_beta   90.00
_cell.angle_gamma   90.00
#
_symmetry.space_group_name_H-M   'P 1'
#
loop_
_entity.id
_entity.type
_entity.pdbx_description
1 polymer ?
#
loop_
_entity_poly.entity_id
_entity_poly.type
_entity_poly.pdbx_seq_one_letter_code
_entity_poly.pdbx_strand_id
1 'polypeptide(L)'
;MLADDLDAVFVLTPDDAHTEPALFFLQAGVAVFVEKPLAVDLTDCDRVLDTAARSRARLRVGHNLRHPPVLRRMRRLVDDGAIGRVRAVWCRHFVGHGGDHSF
;
A
#
# COMPACT_ATOMS: atom_id res chain seq x y z
N MET A 1 4.61 -5.41 23.32
CA MET A 1 3.72 -5.41 22.13
C MET A 1 3.68 -6.76 21.43
N LEU A 2 4.79 -7.47 21.20
CA LEU A 2 4.76 -8.84 20.64
C LEU A 2 4.42 -9.95 21.68
N ALA A 3 3.84 -9.57 22.82
CA ALA A 3 3.47 -10.53 23.86
C ALA A 3 2.17 -11.29 23.51
N ASP A 4 1.44 -10.79 22.52
CA ASP A 4 0.23 -11.40 21.98
C ASP A 4 0.56 -12.01 20.60
N ASP A 5 -0.03 -13.16 20.29
CA ASP A 5 0.12 -13.85 19.00
C ASP A 5 -0.70 -13.10 17.93
N LEU A 6 -0.13 -12.01 17.41
CA LEU A 6 -0.79 -11.12 16.46
C LEU A 6 -0.78 -11.72 15.05
N ASP A 7 -1.96 -11.82 14.45
CA ASP A 7 -2.08 -12.18 13.02
C ASP A 7 -1.55 -11.08 12.09
N ALA A 8 -1.86 -9.82 12.42
CA ALA A 8 -1.56 -8.67 11.58
C ALA A 8 -1.53 -7.34 12.35
N VAL A 9 -0.92 -6.32 11.73
CA VAL A 9 -0.89 -4.92 12.21
C VAL A 9 -1.26 -3.94 11.11
N PHE A 10 -1.79 -2.78 11.52
CA PHE A 10 -2.05 -1.63 10.66
C PHE A 10 -1.14 -0.48 11.08
N VAL A 11 -0.24 -0.08 10.18
CA VAL A 11 0.64 1.07 10.33
C VAL A 11 -0.07 2.26 9.70
N LEU A 12 -0.66 3.09 10.56
CA LEU A 12 -1.45 4.30 10.23
C LEU A 12 -0.81 5.56 10.81
N THR A 13 0.51 5.54 10.98
CA THR A 13 1.30 6.67 11.49
C THR A 13 1.37 7.78 10.44
N PRO A 14 1.93 8.96 10.76
CA PRO A 14 2.34 9.92 9.74
C PRO A 14 3.28 9.28 8.71
N ASP A 15 3.28 9.85 7.49
CA ASP A 15 3.95 9.27 6.32
C ASP A 15 5.44 8.98 6.54
N ASP A 16 6.14 9.85 7.27
CA ASP A 16 7.57 9.76 7.60
C ASP A 16 7.90 8.71 8.67
N ALA A 17 6.88 8.20 9.38
CA ALA A 17 7.01 7.23 10.46
C ALA A 17 6.55 5.81 10.07
N HIS A 18 6.22 5.56 8.80
CA HIS A 18 5.77 4.24 8.34
C HIS A 18 6.86 3.16 8.37
N THR A 19 8.12 3.54 8.08
CA THR A 19 9.21 2.59 7.80
C THR A 19 9.51 1.71 9.00
N GLU A 20 9.78 2.30 10.17
CA GLU A 20 10.27 1.59 11.35
C GLU A 20 9.27 0.58 11.90
N PRO A 21 7.97 0.93 12.11
CA PRO A 21 6.97 -0.05 12.52
C PRO A 21 6.80 -1.17 11.48
N ALA A 22 6.80 -0.85 10.18
CA ALA A 22 6.65 -1.86 9.14
C ALA A 22 7.80 -2.87 9.17
N LEU A 23 9.05 -2.41 9.25
CA LEU A 23 10.22 -3.27 9.36
C LEU A 23 10.17 -4.15 10.61
N PHE A 24 9.82 -3.57 11.76
CA PHE A 24 9.74 -4.27 13.04
C PHE A 24 8.78 -5.47 12.97
N PHE A 25 7.55 -5.25 12.48
CA PHE A 25 6.55 -6.31 12.43
C PHE A 25 6.80 -7.32 11.30
N LEU A 26 7.31 -6.88 10.15
CA LEU A 26 7.73 -7.78 9.08
C LEU A 26 8.85 -8.71 9.55
N GLN A 27 9.86 -8.21 10.27
CA GLN A 27 10.93 -9.04 10.82
C GLN A 27 10.41 -10.06 11.85
N ALA A 28 9.38 -9.70 12.62
CA ALA A 28 8.69 -10.63 13.53
C ALA A 28 7.82 -11.69 12.81
N GLY A 29 7.60 -11.53 11.51
CA GLY A 29 6.75 -12.43 10.73
C GLY A 29 5.26 -12.18 10.92
N VAL A 30 4.87 -11.00 11.42
CA VAL A 30 3.47 -10.56 11.56
C VAL A 30 3.06 -9.85 10.28
N ALA A 31 1.85 -10.13 9.76
CA ALA A 31 1.39 -9.48 8.54
C ALA A 31 1.21 -7.96 8.74
N VAL A 32 1.64 -7.16 7.77
CA VAL A 32 1.63 -5.69 7.87
C VAL A 32 0.76 -5.09 6.78
N PHE A 33 -0.18 -4.25 7.19
CA PHE A 33 -0.82 -3.26 6.33
C PHE A 33 -0.21 -1.88 6.65
N VAL A 34 0.27 -1.17 5.64
CA VAL A 34 0.80 0.20 5.75
C VAL A 34 -0.12 1.13 4.96
N GLU A 35 -0.63 2.19 5.58
CA GLU A 35 -1.33 3.22 4.82
C GLU A 35 -0.40 3.85 3.78
N LYS A 36 -0.94 4.33 2.67
CA LYS A 36 -0.10 4.96 1.62
C LYS A 36 0.41 6.32 2.12
N PRO A 37 1.63 6.75 1.76
CA PRO A 37 2.64 6.05 0.95
C PRO A 37 3.38 4.96 1.75
N LEU A 38 4.05 4.02 1.08
CA LEU A 38 4.82 2.97 1.77
C LEU A 38 5.95 3.56 2.65
N ALA A 39 6.66 4.56 2.12
CA ALA A 39 7.63 5.41 2.81
C ALA A 39 7.75 6.72 2.02
N VAL A 40 8.49 7.70 2.55
CA VAL A 40 8.68 9.03 1.95
C VAL A 40 9.83 9.09 0.92
N ASP A 41 10.69 8.07 0.88
CA ASP A 41 11.76 7.94 -0.10
C ASP A 41 11.92 6.50 -0.63
N LEU A 42 12.68 6.37 -1.72
CA LEU A 42 12.88 5.09 -2.40
C LEU A 42 13.76 4.12 -1.62
N THR A 43 14.76 4.63 -0.89
CA THR A 43 15.68 3.78 -0.10
C THR A 43 14.90 3.04 0.97
N ASP A 44 14.00 3.74 1.66
CA ASP A 44 13.14 3.15 2.67
C ASP A 44 12.06 2.25 2.08
N CYS A 45 11.51 2.60 0.92
CA CYS A 45 10.63 1.68 0.18
C CYS A 45 11.34 0.35 -0.10
N ASP A 46 12.57 0.40 -0.63
CA ASP A 46 13.36 -0.79 -0.94
C ASP A 46 13.63 -1.61 0.32
N ARG A 47 14.02 -0.97 1.44
CA ARG A 47 14.22 -1.63 2.74
C ARG A 47 12.98 -2.41 3.21
N VAL A 48 11.79 -1.82 3.09
CA VAL A 48 10.54 -2.45 3.50
C VAL A 48 10.18 -3.61 2.58
N LEU A 49 10.29 -3.44 1.25
CA LEU A 49 10.01 -4.49 0.27
C LEU A 49 10.96 -5.68 0.40
N ASP A 50 12.25 -5.41 0.58
CA ASP A 50 13.28 -6.42 0.82
C ASP A 50 13.02 -7.21 2.10
N THR A 51 12.61 -6.53 3.17
CA THR A 51 12.29 -7.17 4.45
C THR A 51 11.03 -8.02 4.32
N ALA A 52 10.01 -7.54 3.61
CA ALA A 52 8.82 -8.31 3.32
C ALA A 52 9.13 -9.56 2.46
N ALA A 53 10.00 -9.43 1.46
CA ALA A 53 10.40 -10.54 0.59
C ALA A 53 11.18 -11.64 1.33
N ARG A 54 11.96 -11.27 2.36
CA ARG A 54 12.69 -12.21 3.22
C ARG A 54 11.86 -12.74 4.40
N SER A 55 10.72 -12.12 4.69
CA SER A 55 9.85 -12.50 5.79
C SER A 55 8.83 -13.57 5.38
N ARG A 56 8.31 -14.29 6.37
CA ARG A 56 7.10 -15.13 6.23
C ARG A 56 5.80 -14.30 6.25
N ALA A 57 5.90 -13.01 6.59
CA ALA A 57 4.77 -12.10 6.68
C ALA A 57 4.27 -11.63 5.31
N ARG A 58 3.00 -11.25 5.24
CA ARG A 58 2.44 -10.53 4.10
C ARG A 58 2.56 -9.02 4.32
N LEU A 59 2.92 -8.28 3.28
CA LEU A 59 2.86 -6.82 3.23
C LEU A 59 1.73 -6.36 2.33
N ARG A 60 0.98 -5.34 2.75
CA ARG A 60 -0.02 -4.65 1.94
C ARG A 60 0.07 -3.14 2.12
N VAL A 61 -0.02 -2.41 1.01
CA VAL A 61 -0.10 -0.94 1.01
C VAL A 61 -1.55 -0.48 0.82
N GLY A 62 -1.94 0.59 1.49
CA GLY A 62 -3.28 1.22 1.50
C GLY A 62 -3.76 1.81 0.18
N HIS A 63 -3.58 1.12 -0.94
CA HIS A 63 -4.16 1.49 -2.24
C HIS A 63 -5.66 1.17 -2.30
N ASN A 64 -6.46 1.90 -1.51
CA ASN A 64 -7.90 1.73 -1.37
C ASN A 64 -8.65 1.65 -2.72
N LEU A 65 -8.28 2.45 -3.71
CA LEU A 65 -8.90 2.47 -5.05
C LEU A 65 -8.72 1.16 -5.85
N ARG A 66 -7.95 0.17 -5.38
CA ARG A 66 -7.87 -1.14 -6.06
C ARG A 66 -9.10 -2.03 -5.80
N HIS A 67 -9.97 -1.66 -4.86
CA HIS A 67 -11.01 -2.55 -4.31
C HIS A 67 -12.47 -2.22 -4.68
N PRO A 68 -12.87 -0.96 -4.93
CA PRO A 68 -14.24 -0.64 -5.30
C PRO A 68 -14.75 -1.48 -6.49
N PRO A 69 -16.01 -1.98 -6.44
CA PRO A 69 -16.57 -2.82 -7.49
C PRO A 69 -16.47 -2.22 -8.89
N VAL A 70 -16.63 -0.89 -9.00
CA VAL A 70 -16.51 -0.15 -10.26
C VAL A 70 -15.10 -0.27 -10.86
N LEU A 71 -14.05 -0.10 -10.04
CA LEU A 71 -12.66 -0.19 -10.51
C LEU A 71 -12.27 -1.64 -10.82
N ARG A 72 -12.76 -2.62 -10.06
CA ARG A 72 -12.61 -4.04 -10.38
C ARG A 72 -13.33 -4.42 -11.69
N ARG A 73 -14.51 -3.85 -11.95
CA ARG A 73 -15.24 -4.07 -13.21
C ARG A 73 -14.52 -3.43 -14.38
N MET A 74 -14.02 -2.20 -14.24
CA MET A 74 -13.20 -1.54 -15.26
C MET A 74 -11.97 -2.36 -15.60
N ARG A 75 -11.25 -2.87 -14.58
CA ARG A 75 -10.10 -3.76 -14.79
C ARG A 75 -10.48 -5.00 -15.60
N ARG A 76 -11.57 -5.69 -15.24
CA ARG A 76 -12.06 -6.85 -15.99
C ARG A 76 -12.38 -6.51 -17.44
N LEU A 77 -13.07 -5.40 -17.71
CA LEU A 77 -13.39 -4.99 -19.09
C LEU A 77 -12.13 -4.75 -19.94
N VAL A 78 -11.07 -4.21 -19.33
CA VAL A 78 -9.77 -4.05 -20.00
C VAL A 78 -9.12 -5.41 -20.25
N ASP A 79 -9.07 -6.27 -19.24
CA ASP A 79 -8.47 -7.62 -19.34
C ASP A 79 -9.22 -8.51 -20.35
N ASP A 80 -10.55 -8.39 -20.42
CA ASP A 80 -11.42 -9.11 -21.38
C ASP A 80 -11.33 -8.55 -22.81
N GLY A 81 -10.56 -7.47 -23.04
CA GLY A 81 -10.37 -6.86 -24.35
C GLY A 81 -11.55 -6.01 -24.85
N ALA A 82 -12.50 -5.62 -23.98
CA ALA A 82 -13.73 -4.92 -24.37
C ALA A 82 -13.49 -3.54 -25.02
N ILE A 83 -12.31 -2.94 -24.83
CA ILE A 83 -11.90 -1.67 -25.46
C ILE A 83 -10.83 -1.87 -26.55
N GLY A 84 -10.53 -3.11 -26.93
CA GLY A 84 -9.41 -3.46 -27.79
C GLY A 84 -8.06 -3.18 -27.12
N ARG A 85 -7.02 -2.92 -27.93
CA ARG A 85 -5.68 -2.62 -27.41
C ARG A 85 -5.66 -1.24 -26.74
N VAL A 86 -5.24 -1.16 -25.48
CA VAL A 86 -5.04 0.10 -24.77
C VAL A 86 -4.03 0.98 -25.52
N ARG A 87 -4.38 2.26 -25.74
CA ARG A 87 -3.49 3.23 -26.40
C ARG A 87 -2.95 4.29 -25.45
N ALA A 88 -3.76 4.71 -24.48
CA ALA A 88 -3.40 5.72 -23.51
C ALA A 88 -4.13 5.45 -22.20
N VAL A 89 -3.54 5.91 -21.10
CA VAL A 89 -4.16 5.95 -19.78
C VAL A 89 -4.09 7.37 -19.29
N TRP A 90 -5.21 7.89 -18.81
CA TRP A 90 -5.29 9.21 -18.22
C TRP A 90 -5.89 9.12 -16.83
N CYS A 91 -5.16 9.66 -15.85
CA CYS A 91 -5.57 9.69 -14.46
C CYS A 91 -5.46 11.11 -13.96
N ARG A 92 -6.54 11.64 -13.38
CA ARG A 92 -6.53 12.92 -12.67
C ARG A 92 -7.00 12.67 -11.25
N HIS A 93 -6.21 13.12 -10.29
CA HIS A 93 -6.60 13.13 -8.89
C HIS A 93 -7.03 14.56 -8.54
N PHE A 94 -8.34 14.79 -8.41
CA PHE A 94 -8.89 16.07 -8.02
C PHE A 94 -8.96 16.15 -6.48
N VAL A 95 -7.87 16.57 -5.87
CA VAL A 95 -7.80 16.83 -4.43
C VAL A 95 -8.03 18.31 -4.19
N GLY A 96 -9.14 18.67 -3.53
CA GLY A 96 -9.54 20.07 -3.35
C GLY A 96 -8.66 20.86 -2.37
N HIS A 97 -8.08 20.18 -1.35
CA HIS A 97 -7.22 20.76 -0.29
C HIS A 97 -6.16 19.75 0.19
N GLY A 98 -5.79 18.78 -0.67
CA GLY A 98 -5.24 17.47 -0.26
C GLY A 98 -3.86 17.43 0.41
N GLY A 99 -3.21 18.58 0.64
CA GLY A 99 -1.94 18.69 1.37
C GLY A 99 -1.98 19.64 2.57
N ASP A 100 -3.05 20.42 2.73
CA ASP A 100 -3.06 21.56 3.66
C ASP A 100 -3.52 21.16 5.07
N HIS A 101 -4.10 19.96 5.22
CA HIS A 101 -4.74 19.47 6.45
C HIS A 101 -4.06 18.20 7.01
N SER A 102 -2.91 17.81 6.47
CA SER A 102 -2.19 16.59 6.89
C SER A 102 -1.03 16.87 7.86
N PHE A 103 -1.02 18.02 8.52
CA PHE A 103 -0.06 18.38 9.58
C PHE A 103 -0.80 18.99 10.77
#